data_AF-A0A453J9C2-F1
#
_entry.id   AF-A0A453J9C2-F1
#
_cell.length_a   1.000
_cell.length_b   1.000
_cell.length_c   1.000
_cell.angle_alpha   90.00
_cell.angle_beta   90.00
_cell.angle_gamma   90.00
#
_symmetry.space_group_name_H-M   'P 1'
#
loop_
_entity.id
_entity.type
_entity.pdbx_description
1 polymer ?
#
loop_
_entity_poly.entity_id
_entity_poly.type
_entity_poly.pdbx_seq_one_letter_code
_entity_poly.pdbx_strand_id
1 'polypeptide(L)'
;MDSCSMHLPAEDSLSCLYEDSMSSPEGASSGLTRRWAGRNMLNERDRRMRLNEKLYAIRGVVPNITKMNKASIIQDAIAYIEELQEQERQILAAPGTDGGAAVVQADSTVDDGIGSPPRKIRRTTSASSICSPATHPVQILELCS
;
A
#
# COMPACT_ATOMS: atom_id res chain seq x y z
N MET A 1 -25.09 -32.81 -8.91
CA MET A 1 -25.25 -33.47 -7.59
C MET A 1 -24.25 -32.79 -6.68
N ASP A 2 -24.58 -31.56 -6.31
CA ASP A 2 -23.64 -30.63 -5.70
C ASP A 2 -23.93 -30.66 -4.21
N SER A 3 -22.95 -31.07 -3.41
CA SER A 3 -23.12 -31.23 -1.97
C SER A 3 -21.78 -31.08 -1.26
N CYS A 4 -21.82 -30.42 -0.10
CA CYS A 4 -20.68 -30.09 0.76
C CYS A 4 -19.60 -29.17 0.15
N SER A 5 -20.05 -28.03 -0.37
CA SER A 5 -19.34 -26.79 -0.02
C SER A 5 -19.48 -26.59 1.49
N MET A 6 -18.45 -26.92 2.27
CA MET A 6 -18.38 -26.62 3.70
C MET A 6 -18.01 -25.14 3.90
N HIS A 7 -18.85 -24.25 3.38
CA HIS A 7 -18.78 -22.82 3.66
C HIS A 7 -19.40 -22.58 5.05
N LEU A 8 -18.58 -22.67 6.10
CA LEU A 8 -18.99 -22.30 7.44
C LEU A 8 -19.23 -20.77 7.48
N PRO A 9 -20.44 -20.31 7.85
CA PRO A 9 -20.71 -18.89 7.97
C PRO A 9 -20.02 -18.30 9.20
N ALA A 10 -19.47 -17.09 9.02
CA ALA A 10 -19.45 -15.91 9.90
C ALA A 10 -19.31 -15.95 11.45
N GLU A 11 -19.41 -17.07 12.16
CA GLU A 11 -19.66 -17.04 13.62
C GLU A 11 -18.42 -16.69 14.49
N ASP A 12 -17.21 -17.06 14.09
CA ASP A 12 -15.99 -16.85 14.92
C ASP A 12 -15.63 -15.37 15.13
N SER A 13 -16.02 -14.49 14.20
CA SER A 13 -15.69 -13.06 14.26
C SER A 13 -16.46 -12.29 15.34
N LEU A 14 -17.53 -12.88 15.90
CA LEU A 14 -18.37 -12.27 16.93
C LEU A 14 -17.96 -12.65 18.36
N SER A 15 -17.20 -13.74 18.54
CA SER A 15 -16.73 -14.21 19.86
C SER A 15 -15.97 -13.12 20.65
N CYS A 16 -15.11 -12.36 19.97
CA CYS A 16 -14.33 -11.26 20.55
C CYS A 16 -15.14 -9.99 20.90
N LEU A 17 -16.41 -9.92 20.53
CA LEU A 17 -17.28 -8.75 20.78
C LEU A 17 -18.40 -9.03 21.78
N TYR A 18 -18.73 -10.29 22.05
CA TYR A 18 -19.85 -10.66 22.92
C TYR A 18 -19.56 -10.45 24.42
N GLU A 19 -18.32 -10.67 24.86
CA GLU A 19 -17.88 -10.47 26.26
C GLU A 19 -17.88 -8.98 26.71
N ASP A 20 -17.99 -8.02 25.79
CA ASP A 20 -17.83 -6.59 26.10
C ASP A 20 -19.09 -5.93 26.70
N SER A 21 -20.21 -6.67 26.79
CA SER A 21 -21.49 -6.16 27.31
C SER A 21 -21.71 -6.38 28.82
N MET A 22 -20.78 -7.04 29.52
CA MET A 22 -20.94 -7.45 30.94
C MET A 22 -19.82 -6.94 31.87
N SER A 23 -19.32 -5.71 31.65
CA SER A 23 -18.45 -5.04 32.61
C SER A 23 -18.90 -3.62 32.96
N SER A 24 -18.98 -3.38 34.28
CA SER A 24 -19.53 -2.19 34.92
C SER A 24 -18.84 -0.87 34.52
N PRO A 25 -19.57 0.25 34.33
CA PRO A 25 -19.01 1.50 33.83
C PRO A 25 -18.33 2.36 34.92
N GLU A 26 -17.29 1.85 35.57
CA GLU A 26 -16.34 2.67 36.36
C GLU A 26 -14.91 2.45 35.84
N GLY A 27 -14.33 3.46 35.16
CA GLY A 27 -12.98 3.38 34.56
C GLY A 27 -12.90 3.61 33.03
N ALA A 28 -13.76 4.47 32.49
CA ALA A 28 -14.00 4.63 31.03
C ALA A 28 -12.77 4.90 30.14
N SER A 29 -11.68 5.47 30.66
CA SER A 29 -10.47 5.80 29.87
C SER A 29 -9.56 4.60 29.57
N SER A 30 -9.44 3.66 30.51
CA SER A 30 -8.49 2.53 30.40
C SER A 30 -9.01 1.41 29.49
N GLY A 31 -10.31 1.14 29.52
CA GLY A 31 -10.94 0.14 28.63
C GLY A 31 -10.95 0.55 27.16
N LEU A 32 -11.15 1.84 26.86
CA LEU A 32 -11.18 2.34 25.47
C LEU A 32 -9.80 2.28 24.81
N THR A 33 -8.74 2.69 25.51
CA THR A 33 -7.37 2.65 25.00
C THR A 33 -6.91 1.21 24.75
N ARG A 34 -7.23 0.27 25.65
CA ARG A 34 -6.95 -1.17 25.45
C ARG A 34 -7.70 -1.76 24.25
N ARG A 35 -9.00 -1.45 24.09
CA ARG A 35 -9.80 -1.91 22.93
C ARG A 35 -9.29 -1.31 21.61
N TRP A 36 -8.87 -0.04 21.60
CA TRP A 36 -8.25 0.58 20.42
C TRP A 36 -6.89 -0.04 20.09
N ALA A 37 -6.03 -0.27 21.09
CA ALA A 37 -4.76 -0.96 20.90
C ALA A 37 -4.94 -2.38 20.35
N GLY A 38 -5.94 -3.13 20.86
CA GLY A 38 -6.33 -4.44 20.34
C GLY A 38 -6.74 -4.39 18.86
N ARG A 39 -7.67 -3.49 18.50
CA ARG A 39 -8.08 -3.25 17.10
C ARG A 39 -6.90 -2.89 16.19
N ASN A 40 -6.04 -1.97 16.62
CA ASN A 40 -4.84 -1.59 15.87
C ASN A 40 -3.89 -2.78 15.66
N MET A 41 -3.73 -3.62 16.68
CA MET A 41 -2.89 -4.81 16.63
C MET A 41 -3.47 -5.91 15.70
N LEU A 42 -4.79 -6.03 15.58
CA LEU A 42 -5.44 -6.90 14.59
C LEU A 42 -5.26 -6.36 13.18
N ASN A 43 -5.59 -5.09 12.95
CA ASN A 43 -5.42 -4.41 11.65
C ASN A 43 -3.98 -4.54 11.12
N GLU A 44 -2.97 -4.44 12.00
CA GLU A 44 -1.56 -4.58 11.63
C GLU A 44 -1.18 -6.03 11.30
N ARG A 45 -1.78 -7.04 11.94
CA ARG A 45 -1.60 -8.45 11.55
C ARG A 45 -2.18 -8.70 10.17
N ASP A 46 -3.40 -8.24 9.90
CA ASP A 46 -4.06 -8.40 8.60
C ASP A 46 -3.28 -7.71 7.48
N ARG A 47 -2.77 -6.49 7.73
CA ARG A 47 -1.89 -5.77 6.80
C ARG A 47 -0.64 -6.60 6.46
N ARG A 48 0.02 -7.19 7.46
CA ARG A 48 1.19 -8.07 7.26
C ARG A 48 0.83 -9.36 6.52
N MET A 49 -0.33 -9.95 6.82
CA MET A 49 -0.82 -11.16 6.17
C MET A 49 -1.03 -10.92 4.67
N ARG A 50 -1.80 -9.90 4.29
CA ARG A 50 -2.06 -9.50 2.88
C ARG A 50 -0.77 -9.12 2.14
N LEU A 51 0.20 -8.53 2.81
CA LEU A 51 1.51 -8.22 2.22
C LEU A 51 2.34 -9.49 1.95
N ASN A 52 2.38 -10.42 2.91
CA ASN A 52 3.08 -11.69 2.76
C ASN A 52 2.42 -12.60 1.70
N GLU A 53 1.09 -12.62 1.65
CA GLU A 53 0.30 -13.32 0.63
C GLU A 53 0.71 -12.87 -0.78
N LYS A 54 0.70 -11.55 -1.04
CA LYS A 54 1.16 -10.98 -2.32
C LYS A 54 2.63 -11.29 -2.62
N LEU A 55 3.50 -11.26 -1.61
CA LEU A 55 4.92 -11.63 -1.78
C LEU A 55 5.09 -13.10 -2.19
N TYR A 56 4.29 -14.01 -1.64
CA TYR A 56 4.33 -15.43 -2.03
C TYR A 56 3.60 -15.71 -3.35
N ALA A 57 2.62 -14.89 -3.74
CA ALA A 57 2.03 -14.94 -5.08
C ALA A 57 3.08 -14.62 -6.17
N ILE A 58 3.97 -13.64 -5.93
CA ILE A 58 5.10 -13.33 -6.83
C ILE A 58 6.00 -14.56 -7.02
N ARG A 59 6.28 -15.31 -5.95
CA ARG A 59 7.06 -16.55 -6.01
C ARG A 59 6.44 -17.62 -6.93
N GLY A 60 5.12 -17.59 -7.15
CA GLY A 60 4.41 -18.54 -8.02
C GLY A 60 4.49 -18.21 -9.52
N VAL A 61 4.83 -16.96 -9.89
CA VAL A 61 4.88 -16.51 -11.29
C VAL A 61 6.30 -16.29 -11.82
N VAL A 62 7.31 -16.20 -10.94
CA VAL A 62 8.72 -16.07 -11.32
C VAL A 62 9.35 -17.45 -11.48
N PRO A 63 9.96 -17.79 -12.63
CA PRO A 63 10.41 -19.16 -12.92
C PRO A 63 11.56 -19.65 -12.04
N ASN A 64 12.41 -18.75 -11.52
CA ASN A 64 13.53 -19.09 -10.64
C ASN A 64 13.61 -18.11 -9.46
N ILE A 65 13.50 -18.62 -8.23
CA ILE A 65 13.68 -17.83 -7.00
C ILE A 65 14.99 -18.27 -6.34
N THR A 66 15.98 -17.38 -6.35
CA THR A 66 17.36 -17.67 -5.93
C THR A 66 17.47 -17.85 -4.43
N LYS A 67 16.69 -17.07 -3.65
CA LYS A 67 16.61 -17.17 -2.18
C LYS A 67 15.21 -16.81 -1.70
N MET A 68 14.74 -17.52 -0.67
CA MET A 68 13.42 -17.29 -0.04
C MET A 68 13.31 -16.00 0.80
N ASN A 69 14.36 -15.16 0.80
CA ASN A 69 14.39 -13.91 1.53
C ASN A 69 13.60 -12.83 0.77
N LYS A 70 12.89 -11.95 1.50
CA LYS A 70 12.00 -10.95 0.90
C LYS A 70 12.67 -10.08 -0.16
N ALA A 71 13.91 -9.63 0.07
CA ALA A 71 14.66 -8.82 -0.89
C ALA A 71 14.95 -9.60 -2.19
N SER A 72 15.40 -10.86 -2.07
CA SER A 72 15.73 -11.69 -3.23
C SER A 72 14.51 -12.03 -4.06
N ILE A 73 13.36 -12.35 -3.45
CA ILE A 73 12.10 -12.58 -4.20
C ILE A 73 11.72 -11.37 -5.07
N ILE A 74 11.94 -10.14 -4.58
CA ILE A 74 11.68 -8.92 -5.35
C ILE A 74 12.76 -8.68 -6.42
N GLN A 75 14.03 -8.95 -6.13
CA GLN A 75 15.13 -8.83 -7.10
C GLN A 75 14.96 -9.82 -8.27
N ASP A 76 14.67 -11.08 -7.97
CA ASP A 76 14.42 -12.12 -8.97
C ASP A 76 13.22 -11.75 -9.87
N ALA A 77 12.17 -11.15 -9.29
CA ALA A 77 11.00 -10.69 -10.03
C ALA A 77 11.28 -9.50 -10.96
N ILE A 78 12.13 -8.55 -10.54
CA ILE A 78 12.55 -7.42 -11.37
C ILE A 78 13.37 -7.93 -12.57
N ALA A 79 14.36 -8.79 -12.32
CA ALA A 79 15.20 -9.35 -13.39
C ALA A 79 14.36 -10.12 -14.44
N TYR A 80 13.34 -10.86 -14.02
CA TYR A 80 12.44 -11.56 -14.95
C TYR A 80 11.58 -10.60 -15.79
N ILE A 81 11.13 -9.47 -15.24
CA ILE A 81 10.41 -8.45 -16.01
C ILE A 81 11.33 -7.80 -17.05
N GLU A 82 12.57 -7.51 -16.68
CA GLU A 82 13.58 -6.95 -17.60
C GLU A 82 13.91 -7.92 -18.75
N GLU A 83 14.02 -9.22 -18.47
CA GLU A 83 14.19 -10.27 -19.48
C GLU A 83 12.99 -10.33 -20.46
N LEU A 84 11.76 -10.33 -19.94
CA LEU A 84 10.55 -10.38 -20.77
C LEU A 84 10.43 -9.13 -21.67
N GLN A 85 10.76 -7.94 -21.16
CA GLN A 85 10.77 -6.71 -21.95
C GLN A 85 11.84 -6.72 -23.05
N GLU A 86 12.99 -7.36 -22.81
CA GLU A 86 14.01 -7.54 -23.84
C GLU A 86 13.58 -8.54 -24.91
N GLN A 87 12.94 -9.65 -24.53
CA GLN A 87 12.34 -10.59 -25.47
C GLN A 87 11.24 -9.94 -26.33
N GLU A 88 10.35 -9.14 -25.72
CA GLU A 88 9.35 -8.35 -26.43
C GLU A 88 10.00 -7.38 -27.44
N ARG A 89 11.02 -6.61 -27.01
CA ARG A 89 11.77 -5.73 -27.90
C ARG A 89 12.40 -6.47 -29.07
N GLN A 90 13.03 -7.63 -28.83
CA GLN A 90 13.67 -8.41 -29.90
C GLN A 90 12.65 -8.94 -30.92
N ILE A 91 11.49 -9.41 -30.46
CA ILE A 91 10.41 -9.87 -31.34
C ILE A 91 9.84 -8.72 -32.18
N LEU A 92 9.66 -7.53 -31.59
CA LEU A 92 9.15 -6.34 -32.28
C LEU A 92 10.20 -5.69 -33.21
N ALA A 93 11.49 -5.74 -32.85
CA ALA A 93 12.60 -5.15 -33.59
C ALA A 93 13.22 -6.07 -34.65
N ALA A 94 12.83 -7.34 -34.68
CA ALA A 94 13.16 -8.29 -35.74
C ALA A 94 11.95 -8.52 -36.68
N PRO A 95 11.63 -7.57 -37.58
CA PRO A 95 10.65 -7.82 -38.62
C PRO A 95 11.22 -8.83 -39.63
N GLY A 96 10.88 -10.11 -39.46
CA GLY A 96 10.33 -10.83 -40.62
C GLY A 96 9.09 -10.05 -41.04
N THR A 97 9.06 -9.38 -42.18
CA THR A 97 8.86 -9.97 -43.51
C THR A 97 7.70 -10.97 -43.53
N ASP A 98 6.87 -10.86 -44.59
CA ASP A 98 5.81 -11.82 -44.93
C ASP A 98 4.72 -12.11 -43.86
N GLY A 99 4.04 -11.05 -43.37
CA GLY A 99 3.01 -11.18 -42.32
C GLY A 99 1.74 -10.28 -42.33
N GLY A 100 1.45 -9.47 -43.35
CA GLY A 100 0.13 -8.84 -43.53
C GLY A 100 -0.10 -7.44 -42.90
N ALA A 101 -0.56 -6.52 -43.73
CA ALA A 101 -0.71 -5.07 -43.51
C ALA A 101 -1.71 -4.62 -42.42
N ALA A 102 -1.40 -3.50 -41.75
CA ALA A 102 -2.13 -2.23 -41.93
C ALA A 102 -1.38 -1.02 -41.31
N VAL A 103 -1.33 0.11 -42.03
CA VAL A 103 -0.69 1.37 -41.61
C VAL A 103 -1.73 2.36 -41.09
N VAL A 104 -1.48 2.99 -39.93
CA VAL A 104 -1.88 4.38 -39.66
C VAL A 104 -0.79 5.07 -38.82
N GLN A 105 -0.21 6.16 -39.35
CA GLN A 105 0.59 7.13 -38.57
C GLN A 105 -0.28 8.34 -38.22
N ALA A 106 -0.08 8.90 -37.03
CA ALA A 106 -0.23 10.32 -36.66
C ALA A 106 -0.03 10.45 -35.13
N ASP A 107 0.45 11.54 -34.56
CA ASP A 107 1.35 12.62 -35.00
C ASP A 107 1.87 13.29 -33.70
N SER A 108 3.04 13.91 -33.70
CA SER A 108 3.70 14.38 -32.48
C SER A 108 3.39 15.85 -32.15
N THR A 109 2.90 16.13 -30.94
CA THR A 109 3.08 17.44 -30.30
C THR A 109 3.41 17.29 -28.82
N VAL A 110 4.64 17.63 -28.46
CA VAL A 110 5.04 17.97 -27.09
C VAL A 110 4.56 19.39 -26.76
N ASP A 111 4.07 19.61 -25.53
CA ASP A 111 3.86 20.94 -24.96
C ASP A 111 4.24 20.94 -23.48
N ASP A 112 5.30 21.68 -23.14
CA ASP A 112 5.80 21.89 -21.77
C ASP A 112 5.06 23.07 -21.12
N GLY A 113 3.98 22.78 -20.38
CA GLY A 113 3.06 23.79 -19.85
C GLY A 113 3.01 23.89 -18.30
N ILE A 114 4.02 24.51 -17.68
CA ILE A 114 3.99 24.83 -16.24
C ILE A 114 2.91 25.90 -15.96
N GLY A 115 1.89 25.58 -15.15
CA GLY A 115 0.80 26.50 -14.85
C GLY A 115 0.11 26.30 -13.49
N SER A 116 0.41 27.16 -12.52
CA SER A 116 -0.33 27.33 -11.24
C SER A 116 0.13 28.61 -10.52
N PRO A 117 -0.66 29.22 -9.61
CA PRO A 117 -2.10 29.13 -9.35
C PRO A 117 -2.72 30.50 -9.78
N PRO A 118 -3.61 31.23 -9.08
CA PRO A 118 -4.64 30.90 -8.08
C PRO A 118 -6.05 31.51 -8.38
N ARG A 119 -7.06 31.15 -7.56
CA ARG A 119 -8.29 31.97 -7.39
C ARG A 119 -8.58 32.22 -5.91
N LYS A 120 -8.70 33.49 -5.52
CA LYS A 120 -9.05 33.93 -4.16
C LYS A 120 -10.56 33.79 -3.93
N ILE A 121 -11.01 33.12 -2.86
CA ILE A 121 -12.35 33.36 -2.27
C ILE A 121 -12.27 33.50 -0.74
N ARG A 122 -12.94 34.57 -0.29
CA ARG A 122 -13.26 35.12 1.04
C ARG A 122 -12.90 34.32 2.33
N ARG A 123 -12.31 35.08 3.26
CA ARG A 123 -12.26 34.79 4.71
C ARG A 123 -13.66 34.80 5.32
N THR A 124 -13.94 33.86 6.22
CA THR A 124 -14.95 33.98 7.27
C THR A 124 -14.25 33.83 8.62
N THR A 125 -14.42 34.81 9.50
CA THR A 125 -13.77 34.85 10.82
C THR A 125 -14.70 34.26 11.87
N SER A 126 -14.29 33.16 12.49
CA SER A 126 -14.83 32.68 13.77
C SER A 126 -13.68 32.06 14.55
N ALA A 127 -13.25 32.72 15.62
CA ALA A 127 -12.11 32.29 16.41
C ALA A 127 -12.49 31.16 17.36
N SER A 128 -11.71 30.09 17.37
CA SER A 128 -11.65 29.13 18.48
C SER A 128 -10.20 28.67 18.64
N SER A 129 -9.74 28.60 19.88
CA SER A 129 -8.33 28.48 20.23
C SER A 129 -7.72 27.13 19.84
N ILE A 130 -6.60 27.15 19.11
CA ILE A 130 -5.68 26.02 19.05
C ILE A 130 -4.40 26.47 19.74
N CYS A 131 -4.15 25.92 20.93
CA CYS A 131 -2.91 26.07 21.66
C CYS A 131 -1.83 25.23 20.94
N SER A 132 -0.84 25.90 20.35
CA SER A 132 0.34 25.21 19.79
C SER A 132 1.45 25.16 20.84
N PRO A 133 2.02 23.98 21.17
CA PRO A 133 3.21 23.90 21.99
C PRO A 133 4.40 24.48 21.22
N ALA A 134 5.19 25.33 21.88
CA ALA A 134 6.33 25.99 21.26
C ALA A 134 7.49 25.01 21.02
N THR A 135 7.81 24.76 19.75
CA THR A 135 9.11 24.20 19.35
C THR A 135 10.19 25.25 19.52
N HIS A 136 11.11 25.04 20.46
CA HIS A 136 12.29 25.89 20.63
C HIS A 136 13.31 25.61 19.50
N PRO A 137 14.00 26.63 18.96
CA PRO A 137 15.01 26.43 17.93
C PRO A 137 16.27 25.77 18.51
N VAL A 138 16.84 24.83 17.75
CA VAL A 138 18.09 24.15 18.10
C VAL A 138 19.25 25.16 18.07
N GLN A 139 19.97 25.28 19.18
CA GLN A 139 21.27 25.95 19.23
C GLN A 139 22.36 24.89 19.37
N ILE A 140 23.18 24.75 18.33
CA ILE A 140 24.41 23.94 18.38
C ILE A 140 25.48 24.79 19.05
N LEU A 141 25.91 24.38 20.23
CA LEU A 141 27.16 24.82 20.84
C LEU A 141 27.94 23.57 21.24
N GLU A 142 28.90 23.17 20.41
CA GLU A 142 30.11 22.59 20.97
C GLU A 142 30.79 23.67 21.83
N LEU A 143 31.28 23.29 23.01
CA LEU A 143 32.60 23.64 23.55
C LEU A 143 32.74 23.16 25.01
N CYS A 144 33.72 22.27 25.22
CA CYS A 144 34.48 21.97 26.45
C CYS A 144 33.81 22.11 27.83
N SER A 145 33.67 20.98 28.55
CA SER A 145 34.60 20.64 29.65
C SER A 145 34.58 19.13 29.95
#